data_AF-A0A936NU68-F1
#
_entry.id   AF-A0A936NU68-F1
#
_cell.length_a   1.000
_cell.length_b   1.000
_cell.length_c   1.000
_cell.angle_alpha   90.00
_cell.angle_beta   90.00
_cell.angle_gamma   90.00
#
_symmetry.space_group_name_H-M   'P 1'
#
loop_
_entity.id
_entity.type
_entity.pdbx_description
1 polymer ?
#
loop_
_entity_poly.entity_id
_entity_poly.type
_entity_poly.pdbx_seq_one_letter_code
_entity_poly.pdbx_strand_id
1 'polypeptide(L)'
;MRLRSGADFAADFEKACRNQDLTWRIARADAVIPVERNEVMIPDFTLRDTNDPLGRKVYLEIVGFWTPEYLSRKIAKVREAKLDNLILAVSKKLALSDSVADELNVLWFKGRLLVQDVIERTESGLQG
;
A
#
# COMPACT_ATOMS: atom_id res chain seq x y z
N MET A 1 -21.84 -12.76 -4.51
CA MET A 1 -20.68 -11.90 -4.81
C MET A 1 -19.56 -12.25 -3.83
N ARG A 2 -18.42 -12.80 -4.29
CA ARG A 2 -17.33 -13.19 -3.38
C ARG A 2 -16.59 -11.94 -2.89
N LEU A 3 -16.56 -11.79 -1.59
CA LEU A 3 -15.71 -10.84 -0.88
C LEU A 3 -14.25 -11.34 -1.04
N ARG A 4 -13.39 -10.53 -1.68
CA ARG A 4 -11.94 -10.76 -1.81
C ARG A 4 -11.17 -10.09 -0.67
N SER A 5 -10.35 -10.86 0.04
CA SER A 5 -9.48 -10.39 1.11
C SER A 5 -8.30 -9.58 0.58
N GLY A 6 -7.59 -8.86 1.47
CA GLY A 6 -6.30 -8.22 1.13
C GLY A 6 -5.30 -9.23 0.56
N ALA A 7 -5.21 -10.42 1.17
CA ALA A 7 -4.35 -11.51 0.70
C ALA A 7 -4.69 -11.97 -0.73
N ASP A 8 -5.97 -12.02 -1.10
CA ASP A 8 -6.36 -12.36 -2.47
C ASP A 8 -5.86 -11.29 -3.46
N PHE A 9 -5.96 -10.00 -3.11
CA PHE A 9 -5.45 -8.92 -3.95
C PHE A 9 -3.92 -8.93 -4.02
N ALA A 10 -3.24 -9.21 -2.91
CA ALA A 10 -1.80 -9.33 -2.85
C ALA A 10 -1.27 -10.46 -3.76
N ALA A 11 -1.92 -11.63 -3.74
CA ALA A 11 -1.53 -12.74 -4.61
C ALA A 11 -1.68 -12.41 -6.10
N ASP A 12 -2.73 -11.67 -6.48
CA ASP A 12 -2.91 -11.20 -7.86
C ASP A 12 -1.87 -10.14 -8.25
N PHE A 13 -1.60 -9.20 -7.34
CA PHE A 13 -0.60 -8.15 -7.54
C PHE A 13 0.80 -8.74 -7.73
N GLU A 14 1.19 -9.69 -6.90
CA GLU A 14 2.46 -10.40 -7.01
C GLU A 14 2.60 -11.09 -8.37
N LYS A 15 1.56 -11.78 -8.84
CA LYS A 15 1.55 -12.40 -10.17
C LYS A 15 1.67 -11.36 -11.29
N ALA A 16 1.01 -10.21 -11.15
CA ALA A 16 1.09 -9.13 -12.13
C ALA A 16 2.52 -8.55 -12.23
N CYS A 17 3.24 -8.43 -11.10
CA CYS A 17 4.61 -7.93 -11.07
C CYS A 17 5.60 -8.80 -11.85
N ARG A 18 5.39 -10.13 -11.89
CA ARG A 18 6.32 -11.07 -12.55
C ARG A 18 6.44 -10.89 -14.06
N ASN A 19 5.47 -10.22 -14.68
CA ASN A 19 5.42 -10.02 -16.13
C ASN A 19 5.78 -8.59 -16.54
N GLN A 20 6.43 -7.82 -15.66
CA GLN A 20 6.74 -6.42 -15.88
C GLN A 20 8.24 -6.19 -15.78
N ASP A 21 8.77 -5.32 -16.65
CA ASP A 21 10.11 -4.77 -16.52
C ASP A 21 9.99 -3.44 -15.77
N LEU A 22 10.45 -3.43 -14.50
CA LEU A 22 10.23 -2.34 -13.57
C LEU A 22 11.56 -1.83 -13.03
N THR A 23 11.66 -0.50 -12.87
CA THR A 23 12.74 0.18 -12.14
C THR A 23 12.65 0.00 -10.63
N TRP A 24 11.66 -0.75 -10.16
CA TRP A 24 11.42 -1.07 -8.76
C TRP A 24 11.38 -2.58 -8.57
N ARG A 25 12.19 -3.07 -7.65
CA ARG A 25 12.12 -4.45 -7.19
C ARG A 25 11.02 -4.59 -6.15
N ILE A 26 10.00 -5.38 -6.45
CA ILE A 26 8.85 -5.63 -5.57
C ILE A 26 8.96 -7.05 -4.99
N ALA A 27 8.86 -7.17 -3.67
CA ALA A 27 8.86 -8.44 -2.96
C ALA A 27 7.86 -8.42 -1.80
N ARG A 28 7.39 -9.60 -1.35
CA ARG A 28 6.60 -9.71 -0.12
C ARG A 28 7.39 -9.09 1.04
N ALA A 29 6.68 -8.40 1.94
CA ALA A 29 7.34 -7.65 2.99
C ALA A 29 8.14 -8.57 3.92
N ASP A 30 9.33 -8.11 4.25
CA ASP A 30 10.22 -8.63 5.28
C ASP A 30 10.27 -7.68 6.50
N ALA A 31 9.51 -6.59 6.45
CA ALA A 31 9.54 -5.51 7.43
C ALA A 31 8.48 -5.69 8.53
N VAL A 32 8.90 -5.45 9.77
CA VAL A 32 8.02 -5.28 10.94
C VAL A 32 8.23 -3.85 11.43
N ILE A 33 7.19 -3.03 11.29
CA ILE A 33 7.28 -1.58 11.50
C ILE A 33 6.57 -1.23 12.80
N PRO A 34 7.26 -0.72 13.83
CA PRO A 34 6.61 -0.21 15.04
C PRO A 34 5.73 0.99 14.69
N VAL A 35 4.48 0.98 15.15
CA VAL A 35 3.53 2.10 14.91
C VAL A 35 3.07 2.77 16.20
N GLU A 36 2.94 2.02 17.29
CA GLU A 36 2.58 2.53 18.62
C GLU A 36 3.30 1.71 19.71
N ARG A 37 3.09 2.08 20.97
CA ARG A 37 3.66 1.35 22.11
C ARG A 37 3.06 -0.06 22.18
N ASN A 38 3.85 -1.05 21.75
CA ASN A 38 3.50 -2.48 21.65
C ASN A 38 2.64 -2.87 20.44
N GLU A 39 2.52 -2.02 19.43
CA GLU A 39 1.91 -2.39 18.16
C GLU A 39 2.90 -2.32 17.00
N VAL A 40 2.77 -3.28 16.10
CA VAL A 40 3.55 -3.35 14.86
C VAL A 40 2.62 -3.47 13.66
N MET A 41 3.07 -2.94 12.54
CA MET A 41 2.47 -3.09 11.24
C MET A 41 3.40 -3.92 10.35
N ILE A 42 2.82 -4.89 9.64
CA ILE A 42 3.53 -5.70 8.67
C ILE A 42 2.87 -5.42 7.32
N PRO A 43 3.52 -4.66 6.42
CA PRO A 43 3.01 -4.42 5.08
C PRO A 43 2.88 -5.73 4.28
N ASP A 44 2.19 -5.68 3.15
CA ASP A 44 2.14 -6.79 2.20
C ASP A 44 3.41 -6.90 1.35
N PHE A 45 3.99 -5.77 0.94
CA PHE A 45 5.16 -5.72 0.07
C PHE A 45 6.17 -4.65 0.49
N THR A 46 7.43 -4.90 0.14
CA THR A 46 8.53 -3.94 0.12
C THR A 46 8.91 -3.69 -1.33
N LEU A 47 8.88 -2.43 -1.75
CA LEU A 47 9.37 -1.94 -3.03
C LEU A 47 10.72 -1.27 -2.81
N ARG A 48 11.72 -1.63 -3.62
CA ARG A 48 13.07 -1.07 -3.57
C ARG A 48 13.42 -0.50 -4.93
N ASP A 49 13.74 0.78 -4.96
CA ASP A 49 14.18 1.44 -6.19
C ASP A 49 15.54 0.86 -6.61
N THR A 50 15.63 0.32 -7.83
CA THR A 50 16.89 -0.27 -8.31
C THR A 50 17.83 0.75 -8.93
N ASN A 51 17.32 1.95 -9.24
CA ASN A 51 18.08 3.04 -9.83
C ASN A 51 18.58 4.04 -8.78
N ASP A 52 18.03 4.01 -7.57
CA ASP A 52 18.49 4.85 -6.46
C ASP A 52 19.65 4.21 -5.69
N PRO A 53 20.88 4.78 -5.75
CA PRO A 53 22.01 4.27 -4.99
C PRO A 53 21.87 4.42 -3.47
N LEU A 54 20.97 5.30 -2.98
CA LEU A 54 20.66 5.42 -1.55
C LEU A 54 19.69 4.33 -1.08
N GLY A 55 19.12 3.56 -2.02
CA GLY A 55 18.27 2.42 -1.74
C GLY A 55 16.92 2.82 -1.15
N ARG A 56 16.25 3.83 -1.73
CA ARG A 56 14.88 4.22 -1.40
C ARG A 56 13.96 3.00 -1.33
N LYS A 57 13.19 2.93 -0.23
CA LYS A 57 12.24 1.86 0.04
C LYS A 57 10.85 2.43 0.26
N VAL A 58 9.88 1.76 -0.33
CA VAL A 58 8.46 2.05 -0.15
C VAL A 58 7.76 0.79 0.30
N TYR A 59 6.89 0.92 1.28
CA TYR A 59 6.06 -0.17 1.75
C TYR A 59 4.69 -0.07 1.08
N LEU A 60 4.09 -1.23 0.78
CA LEU A 60 2.75 -1.29 0.23
C LEU A 60 1.91 -2.22 1.10
N GLU A 61 0.77 -1.70 1.55
CA GLU A 61 -0.23 -2.42 2.33
C GLU A 61 -1.55 -2.44 1.56
N ILE A 62 -2.10 -3.63 1.30
CA ILE A 62 -3.31 -3.78 0.48
C ILE A 62 -4.53 -4.01 1.37
N VAL A 63 -5.41 -3.02 1.43
CA VAL A 63 -6.64 -3.04 2.21
C VAL A 63 -7.81 -3.52 1.34
N GLY A 64 -8.16 -4.80 1.49
CA GLY A 64 -9.30 -5.40 0.79
C GLY A 64 -10.65 -5.06 1.41
N PHE A 65 -10.82 -5.33 2.71
CA PHE A 65 -12.05 -5.03 3.48
C PHE A 65 -11.80 -3.96 4.50
N TRP A 66 -12.74 -3.02 4.61
CA TRP A 66 -12.67 -1.92 5.56
C TRP A 66 -14.07 -1.36 5.82
N THR A 67 -14.21 -0.71 6.97
CA THR A 67 -15.28 0.26 7.24
C THR A 67 -14.63 1.65 7.34
N PRO A 68 -15.37 2.75 7.13
CA PRO A 68 -14.83 4.10 7.27
C PRO A 68 -14.06 4.32 8.57
N GLU A 69 -14.59 3.82 9.69
CA GLU A 69 -13.95 3.97 11.01
C GLU A 69 -12.64 3.19 11.11
N TYR A 70 -12.59 1.97 10.55
CA TYR A 70 -11.35 1.19 10.51
C TYR A 70 -10.29 1.87 9.66
N LEU A 71 -10.66 2.34 8.46
CA LEU A 71 -9.71 2.97 7.55
C LEU A 71 -9.18 4.28 8.11
N SER A 72 -10.05 5.14 8.67
CA SER A 72 -9.64 6.39 9.32
C SER A 72 -8.69 6.15 10.48
N ARG A 73 -8.94 5.14 11.33
CA ARG A 73 -8.00 4.76 12.40
C ARG A 73 -6.67 4.28 11.85
N LYS A 74 -6.67 3.45 10.79
CA LYS A 74 -5.44 2.94 10.18
C LYS A 74 -4.60 4.07 9.59
N ILE A 75 -5.23 5.01 8.89
CA ILE A 75 -4.58 6.20 8.33
C ILE A 75 -3.98 7.07 9.45
N ALA A 76 -4.74 7.34 10.51
CA ALA A 76 -4.24 8.10 11.66
C ALA A 76 -2.99 7.46 12.28
N LYS A 77 -2.99 6.13 12.46
CA LYS A 77 -1.83 5.38 12.97
C LYS A 77 -0.60 5.51 12.06
N VAL A 78 -0.78 5.35 10.74
CA VAL A 78 0.30 5.50 9.75
C VAL A 78 0.91 6.90 9.81
N ARG A 79 0.07 7.94 9.92
CA ARG A 79 0.49 9.33 10.06
C ARG A 79 1.23 9.59 11.38
N GLU A 80 0.70 9.11 12.49
CA GLU A 80 1.32 9.28 13.82
C GLU A 80 2.68 8.57 13.91
N ALA A 81 2.80 7.42 13.24
CA ALA A 81 4.07 6.68 13.10
C ALA A 81 5.04 7.30 12.08
N LYS A 82 4.66 8.38 11.38
CA LYS A 82 5.45 9.06 10.34
C LYS A 82 5.93 8.10 9.25
N LEU A 83 5.06 7.18 8.84
CA LEU A 83 5.35 6.21 7.78
C LEU A 83 5.06 6.84 6.42
N ASP A 84 5.81 7.89 6.10
CA ASP A 84 5.63 8.67 4.87
C ASP A 84 5.93 7.83 3.62
N ASN A 85 6.74 6.77 3.77
CA ASN A 85 7.06 5.83 2.71
C ASN A 85 6.14 4.59 2.67
N LEU A 86 4.94 4.66 3.25
CA LEU A 86 3.92 3.61 3.15
C LEU A 86 2.78 4.03 2.23
N ILE A 87 2.50 3.21 1.22
CA ILE A 87 1.29 3.31 0.40
C ILE A 87 0.23 2.37 0.96
N LEU A 88 -0.94 2.91 1.30
CA LEU A 88 -2.16 2.18 1.59
C LEU A 88 -2.97 2.03 0.29
N ALA A 89 -2.91 0.85 -0.34
CA ALA A 89 -3.75 0.56 -1.49
C ALA A 89 -5.12 0.06 -1.04
N VAL A 90 -6.17 0.84 -1.25
CA VAL A 90 -7.51 0.59 -0.68
C VAL A 90 -8.53 0.23 -1.75
N SER A 91 -9.22 -0.89 -1.57
CA SER A 91 -10.27 -1.32 -2.51
C SER A 91 -11.52 -0.44 -2.39
N LYS A 92 -12.00 0.12 -3.51
CA LYS A 92 -13.26 0.89 -3.57
C LYS A 92 -14.53 0.04 -3.36
N LYS A 93 -14.43 -1.28 -3.21
CA LYS A 93 -15.57 -2.21 -3.27
C LYS A 93 -16.55 -2.07 -2.08
N LEU A 94 -16.10 -1.55 -0.95
CA LEU A 94 -16.94 -1.24 0.23
C LEU A 94 -16.93 0.24 0.61
N ALA A 95 -16.55 1.13 -0.31
CA ALA A 95 -16.74 2.56 -0.10
C ALA A 95 -18.25 2.84 -0.08
N LEU A 96 -18.88 2.71 1.10
CA LEU A 96 -20.25 3.16 1.36
C LEU A 96 -20.31 4.70 1.46
N SER A 97 -19.15 5.36 1.53
CA SER A 97 -18.99 6.80 1.39
C SER A 97 -17.59 7.14 0.83
N ASP A 98 -17.51 8.21 0.03
CA ASP A 98 -16.26 8.82 -0.44
C ASP A 98 -15.60 9.71 0.65
N SER A 99 -15.91 9.47 1.93
CA SER A 99 -15.60 10.40 3.02
C SER A 99 -14.18 10.29 3.57
N VAL A 100 -13.37 9.36 3.08
CA VAL A 100 -11.94 9.28 3.40
C VAL A 100 -11.21 9.94 2.24
N ALA A 101 -10.67 11.14 2.51
CA ALA A 101 -10.00 11.97 1.51
C ALA A 101 -8.83 11.24 0.84
N ASP A 102 -8.50 11.66 -0.38
CA ASP A 102 -7.27 11.28 -1.09
C ASP A 102 -6.06 11.86 -0.34
N GLU A 103 -5.62 11.15 0.69
CA GLU A 103 -4.36 11.45 1.36
C GLU A 103 -3.17 11.02 0.48
N LEU A 104 -2.01 11.69 0.65
CA LEU A 104 -0.80 11.43 -0.15
C LEU A 104 -0.40 9.96 -0.20
N ASN A 105 -0.68 9.23 0.88
CA ASN A 105 -0.31 7.84 1.08
C ASN A 105 -1.42 6.84 0.73
N VAL A 106 -2.58 7.29 0.24
CA VAL A 106 -3.71 6.42 -0.12
C VAL A 106 -3.82 6.27 -1.63
N LEU A 107 -3.87 5.02 -2.09
CA LEU A 107 -4.07 4.66 -3.49
C LEU A 107 -5.36 3.84 -3.63
N TRP A 108 -6.41 4.44 -4.19
CA TRP A 108 -7.66 3.74 -4.38
C TRP A 108 -7.69 2.91 -5.66
N PHE A 109 -8.17 1.67 -5.57
CA PHE A 109 -8.30 0.78 -6.74
C PHE A 109 -9.65 0.08 -6.81
N LYS A 110 -10.07 -0.29 -8.03
CA LYS A 110 -11.31 -1.03 -8.29
C LYS A 110 -10.99 -2.38 -8.93
N GLY A 111 -11.35 -3.46 -8.25
CA GLY A 111 -11.30 -4.82 -8.80
C GLY A 111 -9.90 -5.47 -8.81
N ARG A 112 -8.87 -4.81 -9.34
CA ARG A 112 -7.45 -5.24 -9.25
C ARG A 112 -6.59 -4.02 -8.97
N LEU A 113 -5.48 -4.22 -8.26
CA LEU A 113 -4.45 -3.20 -8.07
C LEU A 113 -3.50 -3.27 -9.26
N LEU A 114 -3.37 -2.18 -10.01
CA LEU A 114 -2.46 -2.12 -11.15
C LEU A 114 -1.04 -1.86 -10.64
N VAL A 115 -0.07 -2.54 -11.26
CA VAL A 115 1.35 -2.34 -10.92
C VAL A 115 1.79 -0.91 -11.23
N GLN A 116 1.37 -0.38 -12.38
CA GLN A 116 1.68 0.98 -12.81
C GLN A 116 1.20 2.03 -11.82
N ASP A 117 -0.06 1.96 -11.35
CA ASP A 117 -0.59 2.88 -10.34
C ASP A 117 0.26 2.92 -9.06
N VAL A 118 0.81 1.77 -8.63
CA VAL A 118 1.70 1.69 -7.47
C VAL A 118 3.04 2.35 -7.78
N ILE A 119 3.64 2.06 -8.94
CA ILE A 119 4.92 2.66 -9.34
C ILE A 119 4.80 4.18 -9.48
N GLU A 120 3.79 4.67 -10.20
CA GLU A 120 3.51 6.10 -10.34
C GLU A 120 3.33 6.77 -8.99
N ARG A 121 2.67 6.09 -8.03
CA ARG A 121 2.54 6.59 -6.66
C ARG A 121 3.88 6.64 -5.93
N THR A 122 4.76 5.65 -6.11
CA THR A 122 6.11 5.69 -5.52
C THR A 122 6.96 6.86 -6.03
N GLU A 123 6.73 7.28 -7.28
CA GLU A 123 7.49 8.36 -7.92
C GLU A 123 6.89 9.74 -7.61
N SER A 124 5.56 9.84 -7.57
CA SER A 124 4.83 11.11 -7.38
C SER A 124 4.71 11.53 -5.91
N GLY A 125 4.81 10.58 -4.97
CA GLY A 125 4.51 10.82 -3.55
C GLY A 125 5.72 10.96 -2.62
N LEU A 126 6.95 10.75 -3.12
CA LEU A 126 8.16 10.66 -2.27
C LEU A 126 9.26 11.61 -2.73
N GLN A 127 8.91 12.87 -2.99
CA GLN A 127 9.90 13.95 -2.95
C GLN A 127 10.25 14.19 -1.48
N GLY A 128 11.44 13.72 -1.08
CA GLY A 128 12.09 14.17 0.14
C GLY A 128 12.51 15.63 0.05
#